data_AF-A0A2A5BB86-F1
#
_entry.id   AF-A0A2A5BB86-F1
#
_cell.length_a   1.000
_cell.length_b   1.000
_cell.length_c   1.000
_cell.angle_alpha   90.00
_cell.angle_beta   90.00
_cell.angle_gamma   90.00
#
_symmetry.space_group_name_H-M   'P 1'
#
loop_
_entity.id
_entity.type
_entity.pdbx_description
1 polymer ?
#
loop_
_entity_poly.entity_id
_entity_poly.type
_entity_poly.pdbx_seq_one_letter_code
_entity_poly.pdbx_strand_id
1 'polypeptide(L)'
;MNVLRKIQFIVLLVILSQVSLLAQNNNDFFIDTTQHLNISFGTHYTYGSSVMSNNFLNKFIFGGKIEREHKDNAYQNLSSNNRLGGDLNYNFNVEIPMDTFLGKTNISFQVGMEIVEHMDAEFSSDLFKFTFDGNKQFAGESIDIGKTNYNYYKYQQLNLGLIKYNYSDDKLFKEGVIFSIIMAQEHKAITITEGSIFTEELGREIDVDLNYLYNSSDTANKGAGAYNGFGVSTDLFTEVLLKNGDKVYLGLEDLGFIYWNNNSLEIAADSTFYFEGIVVDNIFDLNDSLLSNISKDSIINSISTSNKKGNYSIALPTAINLNYTKVLNEKWKINIGVYHKILSNYFPLISTNYYYYFNKKFVAKAHISYGGYGKWNTGLAFAKSVANYFDIFIGTNNIEAFIVPNSSYSSSGFIGLKAYF
;
A
#
# COMPACT_ATOMS: atom_id res chain seq x y z
N MET A 1 -0.02 9.09 -44.86
CA MET A 1 -0.53 9.99 -43.81
C MET A 1 -0.64 9.36 -42.41
N ASN A 2 -0.45 8.04 -42.22
CA ASN A 2 -0.79 7.38 -40.93
C ASN A 2 0.35 7.33 -39.89
N VAL A 3 1.62 7.23 -40.30
CA VAL A 3 2.75 7.05 -39.36
C VAL A 3 2.97 8.29 -38.48
N LEU A 4 3.05 9.48 -39.10
CA LEU A 4 3.27 10.74 -38.37
C LEU A 4 2.16 11.00 -37.33
N ARG A 5 0.92 10.64 -37.66
CA ARG A 5 -0.25 10.78 -36.77
C ARG A 5 -0.23 9.78 -35.61
N LYS A 6 0.29 8.55 -35.82
CA LYS A 6 0.57 7.60 -34.73
C LYS A 6 1.69 8.11 -33.81
N ILE A 7 2.79 8.62 -34.37
CA ILE A 7 3.90 9.19 -33.58
C ILE A 7 3.41 10.40 -32.76
N GLN A 8 2.64 11.31 -33.36
CA GLN A 8 2.02 12.43 -32.64
C GLN A 8 1.08 11.98 -31.51
N PHE A 9 0.35 10.86 -31.68
CA PHE A 9 -0.51 10.32 -30.64
C PHE A 9 0.29 9.66 -29.49
N ILE A 10 1.39 8.97 -29.81
CA ILE A 10 2.33 8.43 -28.81
C ILE A 10 3.00 9.57 -28.04
N VAL A 11 3.46 10.63 -28.73
CA VAL A 11 4.02 11.83 -28.08
C VAL A 11 2.97 12.54 -27.22
N LEU A 12 1.71 12.60 -27.66
CA LEU A 12 0.62 13.16 -26.84
C LEU A 12 0.36 12.32 -25.57
N LEU A 13 0.42 10.98 -25.66
CA LEU A 13 0.36 10.09 -24.51
C LEU A 13 1.54 10.32 -23.54
N VAL A 14 2.77 10.45 -24.05
CA VAL A 14 3.98 10.71 -23.25
C VAL A 14 3.99 12.10 -22.60
N ILE A 15 3.33 13.08 -23.21
CA ILE A 15 3.12 14.40 -22.60
C ILE A 15 1.99 14.35 -21.55
N LEU A 16 0.92 13.59 -21.80
CA LEU A 16 -0.14 13.36 -20.82
C LEU A 16 0.33 12.56 -19.59
N SER A 17 1.34 11.69 -19.73
CA SER A 17 1.99 11.01 -18.59
C SER A 17 2.92 11.89 -17.76
N GLN A 18 2.99 13.20 -18.02
CA GLN A 18 3.55 14.16 -17.05
C GLN A 18 2.51 14.67 -16.04
N VAL A 19 1.25 14.22 -16.14
CA VAL A 19 0.29 14.28 -15.03
C VAL A 19 0.33 12.95 -14.28
N SER A 20 0.50 12.99 -12.96
CA SER A 20 0.43 11.82 -12.09
C SER A 20 -1.00 11.27 -12.04
N LEU A 21 -1.30 10.32 -12.93
CA LEU A 21 -2.56 9.57 -12.99
C LEU A 21 -2.43 8.25 -12.20
N LEU A 22 -3.53 7.52 -11.92
CA LEU A 22 -3.58 6.65 -10.72
C LEU A 22 -4.59 5.42 -10.69
N ALA A 23 -4.42 4.15 -11.20
CA ALA A 23 -5.19 2.88 -10.80
C ALA A 23 -4.64 1.39 -10.99
N GLN A 24 -4.31 0.59 -9.97
CA GLN A 24 -4.42 -0.90 -9.97
C GLN A 24 -5.28 -1.41 -8.81
N ASN A 25 -6.40 -2.04 -9.13
CA ASN A 25 -7.29 -2.79 -8.24
C ASN A 25 -8.24 -3.56 -9.19
N ASN A 26 -9.02 -4.56 -8.73
CA ASN A 26 -9.84 -5.38 -9.64
C ASN A 26 -10.98 -4.55 -10.28
N ASN A 27 -10.69 -4.02 -11.47
CA ASN A 27 -11.46 -2.98 -12.17
C ASN A 27 -11.74 -3.40 -13.63
N ASP A 28 -11.94 -4.71 -13.88
CA ASP A 28 -12.49 -5.20 -15.15
C ASP A 28 -13.99 -4.84 -15.25
N PHE A 29 -14.26 -3.59 -15.59
CA PHE A 29 -15.61 -3.06 -15.81
C PHE A 29 -16.31 -3.70 -17.03
N PHE A 30 -15.54 -4.20 -17.97
CA PHE A 30 -15.99 -4.94 -19.15
C PHE A 30 -15.38 -6.35 -19.10
N ILE A 31 -16.15 -7.38 -19.50
CA ILE A 31 -15.65 -8.76 -19.47
C ILE A 31 -14.85 -8.98 -20.75
N ASP A 32 -13.56 -9.27 -20.59
CA ASP A 32 -12.64 -9.54 -21.70
C ASP A 32 -12.58 -11.04 -21.98
N THR A 33 -13.51 -11.51 -22.83
CA THR A 33 -13.72 -12.93 -23.12
C THR A 33 -12.79 -13.52 -24.19
N THR A 34 -11.97 -12.69 -24.82
CA THR A 34 -11.27 -13.03 -26.06
C THR A 34 -9.83 -12.56 -26.04
N GLN A 35 -8.95 -13.34 -26.65
CA GLN A 35 -7.52 -13.08 -26.62
C GLN A 35 -7.17 -11.94 -27.58
N HIS A 36 -6.63 -10.84 -27.05
CA HIS A 36 -6.32 -9.63 -27.82
C HIS A 36 -4.97 -9.04 -27.42
N LEU A 37 -4.26 -8.46 -28.40
CA LEU A 37 -3.14 -7.57 -28.12
C LEU A 37 -3.70 -6.36 -27.38
N ASN A 38 -3.34 -6.23 -26.10
CA ASN A 38 -3.82 -5.13 -25.28
C ASN A 38 -2.69 -4.47 -24.48
N ILE A 39 -2.80 -3.16 -24.32
CA ILE A 39 -1.88 -2.32 -23.55
C ILE A 39 -2.71 -1.60 -22.50
N SER A 40 -2.39 -1.82 -21.22
CA SER A 40 -3.05 -1.18 -20.09
C SER A 40 -2.07 -0.33 -19.28
N PHE A 41 -2.60 0.76 -18.72
CA PHE A 41 -1.90 1.65 -17.81
C PHE A 41 -2.77 1.92 -16.60
N GLY A 42 -2.14 1.83 -15.42
CA GLY A 42 -2.78 1.87 -14.12
C GLY A 42 -1.76 2.19 -13.02
N THR A 43 -2.23 2.59 -11.83
CA THR A 43 -1.46 3.24 -10.75
C THR A 43 -2.21 3.56 -9.38
N HIS A 44 -2.78 2.60 -8.64
CA HIS A 44 -3.76 2.92 -7.55
C HIS A 44 -3.12 3.54 -6.31
N TYR A 45 -3.83 4.48 -5.68
CA TYR A 45 -3.58 4.83 -4.28
C TYR A 45 -4.75 4.46 -3.35
N THR A 46 -4.40 4.01 -2.14
CA THR A 46 -5.30 3.89 -0.99
C THR A 46 -4.50 4.11 0.29
N TYR A 47 -5.08 4.79 1.29
CA TYR A 47 -4.52 4.86 2.65
C TYR A 47 -5.64 4.93 3.69
N GLY A 48 -5.35 4.63 4.95
CA GLY A 48 -6.33 4.69 6.03
C GLY A 48 -5.77 4.36 7.41
N SER A 49 -6.66 4.37 8.40
CA SER A 49 -6.36 3.95 9.77
C SER A 49 -7.61 3.52 10.52
N SER A 50 -7.45 2.63 11.49
CA SER A 50 -8.54 2.18 12.35
C SER A 50 -8.95 3.24 13.39
N VAL A 51 -8.20 4.35 13.50
CA VAL A 51 -8.42 5.38 14.54
C VAL A 51 -8.38 6.81 14.01
N MET A 52 -7.49 7.11 13.05
CA MET A 52 -7.39 8.44 12.45
C MET A 52 -8.41 8.62 11.32
N SER A 53 -9.21 9.69 11.38
CA SER A 53 -10.07 10.12 10.27
C SER A 53 -9.26 10.71 9.12
N ASN A 54 -9.81 10.77 7.91
CA ASN A 54 -9.10 11.28 6.74
C ASN A 54 -8.64 12.75 6.89
N ASN A 55 -9.38 13.59 7.61
CA ASN A 55 -8.90 14.95 7.92
C ASN A 55 -7.62 14.91 8.80
N PHE A 56 -7.53 13.98 9.75
CA PHE A 56 -6.28 13.74 10.50
C PHE A 56 -5.18 13.22 9.58
N LEU A 57 -5.44 12.12 8.84
CA LEU A 57 -4.44 11.47 7.97
C LEU A 57 -3.90 12.42 6.91
N ASN A 58 -4.75 13.23 6.27
CA ASN A 58 -4.31 14.19 5.26
C ASN A 58 -3.35 15.23 5.83
N LYS A 59 -3.57 15.69 7.06
CA LYS A 59 -2.68 16.64 7.75
C LYS A 59 -1.39 15.99 8.24
N PHE A 60 -1.43 14.70 8.60
CA PHE A 60 -0.27 13.92 8.99
C PHE A 60 0.64 13.60 7.78
N ILE A 61 0.05 13.24 6.64
CA ILE A 61 0.77 12.79 5.42
C ILE A 61 1.20 13.99 4.55
N PHE A 62 0.29 14.92 4.26
CA PHE A 62 0.54 16.04 3.33
C PHE A 62 0.86 17.37 4.05
N GLY A 63 0.91 17.35 5.39
CA GLY A 63 1.16 18.51 6.23
C GLY A 63 -0.10 19.32 6.57
N GLY A 64 -0.08 19.95 7.74
CA GLY A 64 -1.17 20.79 8.24
C GLY A 64 -1.27 20.73 9.77
N LYS A 65 -2.06 21.64 10.36
CA LYS A 65 -2.23 21.68 11.82
C LYS A 65 -3.27 20.66 12.29
N ILE A 66 -2.80 19.62 13.00
CA ILE A 66 -3.62 18.63 13.70
C ILE A 66 -4.16 19.29 14.98
N GLU A 67 -5.32 19.95 14.86
CA GLU A 67 -6.02 20.57 15.98
C GLU A 67 -6.53 19.53 16.98
N ARG A 68 -6.79 19.96 18.23
CA ARG A 68 -7.24 19.11 19.33
C ARG A 68 -8.46 18.24 18.97
N GLU A 69 -9.42 18.76 18.22
CA GLU A 69 -10.62 18.03 17.76
C GLU A 69 -10.31 16.73 16.99
N HIS A 70 -9.22 16.71 16.20
CA HIS A 70 -8.81 15.52 15.44
C HIS A 70 -8.24 14.46 16.39
N LYS A 71 -7.49 14.91 17.41
CA LYS A 71 -6.91 14.05 18.44
C LYS A 71 -8.00 13.46 19.33
N ASP A 72 -8.94 14.27 19.82
CA ASP A 72 -10.08 13.79 20.62
C ASP A 72 -10.96 12.79 19.84
N ASN A 73 -11.18 13.03 18.53
CA ASN A 73 -11.86 12.07 17.66
C ASN A 73 -11.08 10.74 17.54
N ALA A 74 -9.76 10.79 17.37
CA ALA A 74 -8.92 9.59 17.33
C ALA A 74 -8.90 8.85 18.68
N TYR A 75 -8.81 9.57 19.82
CA TYR A 75 -8.83 9.00 21.16
C TYR A 75 -10.12 8.23 21.47
N GLN A 76 -11.27 8.69 20.97
CA GLN A 76 -12.56 7.96 21.06
C GLN A 76 -12.60 6.67 20.23
N ASN A 77 -11.64 6.48 19.32
CA ASN A 77 -11.56 5.34 18.41
C ASN A 77 -10.35 4.41 18.69
N LEU A 78 -9.49 4.76 19.66
CA LEU A 78 -8.36 3.93 20.08
C LEU A 78 -8.79 2.59 20.69
N SER A 79 -7.92 1.60 20.56
CA SER A 79 -8.12 0.23 21.01
C SER A 79 -6.78 -0.46 21.35
N SER A 80 -6.81 -1.76 21.66
CA SER A 80 -5.60 -2.54 21.95
C SER A 80 -4.77 -2.93 20.73
N ASN A 81 -5.32 -2.83 19.51
CA ASN A 81 -4.64 -3.03 18.23
C ASN A 81 -5.12 -1.94 17.27
N ASN A 82 -4.26 -0.96 17.02
CA ASN A 82 -4.56 0.14 16.11
C ASN A 82 -3.65 0.04 14.91
N ARG A 83 -4.19 0.30 13.71
CA ARG A 83 -3.43 0.21 12.47
C ARG A 83 -3.54 1.49 11.65
N LEU A 84 -2.52 1.72 10.84
CA LEU A 84 -2.49 2.70 9.77
C LEU A 84 -1.77 2.07 8.58
N GLY A 85 -2.03 2.52 7.37
CA GLY A 85 -1.27 2.07 6.21
C GLY A 85 -1.81 2.59 4.90
N GLY A 86 -1.13 2.23 3.82
CA GLY A 86 -1.47 2.60 2.47
C GLY A 86 -0.59 1.96 1.42
N ASP A 87 -1.09 2.05 0.20
CA ASP A 87 -0.51 1.56 -1.04
C ASP A 87 -0.54 2.70 -2.06
N LEU A 88 0.56 2.90 -2.77
CA LEU A 88 0.66 3.69 -3.99
C LEU A 88 1.38 2.84 -5.04
N ASN A 89 0.67 2.50 -6.11
CA ASN A 89 1.18 1.65 -7.18
C ASN A 89 1.28 2.44 -8.49
N TYR A 90 2.12 1.98 -9.40
CA TYR A 90 2.11 2.28 -10.82
C TYR A 90 2.31 0.99 -11.60
N ASN A 91 1.63 0.84 -12.74
CA ASN A 91 1.70 -0.31 -13.62
C ASN A 91 1.52 0.11 -15.09
N PHE A 92 2.28 -0.57 -15.94
CA PHE A 92 2.11 -0.56 -17.37
C PHE A 92 2.22 -2.01 -17.84
N ASN A 93 1.17 -2.53 -18.46
CA ASN A 93 1.05 -3.95 -18.80
C ASN A 93 0.72 -4.12 -20.28
N VAL A 94 1.43 -5.03 -20.94
CA VAL A 94 1.21 -5.42 -22.35
C VAL A 94 0.96 -6.92 -22.41
N GLU A 95 -0.23 -7.32 -22.84
CA GLU A 95 -0.58 -8.72 -23.11
C GLU A 95 -0.54 -8.96 -24.62
N ILE A 96 0.28 -9.93 -25.05
CA ILE A 96 0.57 -10.26 -26.44
C ILE A 96 0.08 -11.69 -26.73
N PRO A 97 -0.93 -11.88 -27.59
CA PRO A 97 -1.33 -13.21 -28.04
C PRO A 97 -0.18 -13.95 -28.75
N MET A 98 0.12 -15.19 -28.36
CA MET A 98 1.18 -15.99 -28.97
C MET A 98 0.73 -16.66 -30.28
N ASP A 99 0.27 -15.86 -31.24
CA ASP A 99 0.02 -16.36 -32.59
C ASP A 99 1.33 -16.74 -33.28
N THR A 100 1.34 -17.92 -33.90
CA THR A 100 2.45 -18.52 -34.67
C THR A 100 3.69 -18.97 -33.88
N PHE A 101 4.13 -18.27 -32.82
CA PHE A 101 5.27 -18.76 -32.01
C PHE A 101 4.84 -19.95 -31.14
N LEU A 102 5.45 -21.12 -31.37
CA LEU A 102 5.15 -22.42 -30.73
C LEU A 102 3.75 -23.03 -31.02
N GLY A 103 2.94 -22.42 -31.89
CA GLY A 103 1.71 -23.03 -32.43
C GLY A 103 0.57 -23.24 -31.43
N LYS A 104 0.52 -22.49 -30.31
CA LYS A 104 -0.56 -22.56 -29.30
C LYS A 104 -1.39 -21.27 -29.28
N THR A 105 -2.49 -21.27 -30.03
CA THR A 105 -3.42 -20.13 -30.21
C THR A 105 -4.32 -19.87 -28.99
N ASN A 106 -3.80 -20.07 -27.78
CA ASN A 106 -4.55 -19.95 -26.53
C ASN A 106 -3.70 -19.51 -25.33
N ILE A 107 -2.48 -19.02 -25.58
CA ILE A 107 -1.56 -18.50 -24.56
C ILE A 107 -1.18 -17.08 -24.96
N SER A 108 -1.31 -16.12 -24.04
CA SER A 108 -0.71 -14.79 -24.15
C SER A 108 0.58 -14.74 -23.35
N PHE A 109 1.56 -14.00 -23.85
CA PHE A 109 2.71 -13.55 -23.07
C PHE A 109 2.42 -12.15 -22.53
N GLN A 110 2.65 -11.94 -21.23
CA GLN A 110 2.48 -10.65 -20.56
C GLN A 110 3.86 -10.06 -20.25
N VAL A 111 4.05 -8.78 -20.55
CA VAL A 111 5.16 -7.96 -20.05
C VAL A 111 4.58 -6.78 -19.30
N GLY A 112 4.93 -6.66 -18.02
CA GLY A 112 4.53 -5.58 -17.13
C GLY A 112 5.74 -4.82 -16.58
N MET A 113 5.52 -3.58 -16.19
CA MET A 113 6.43 -2.80 -15.34
C MET A 113 5.61 -2.14 -14.25
N GLU A 114 6.03 -2.30 -12.99
CA GLU A 114 5.34 -1.71 -11.85
C GLU A 114 6.26 -0.86 -10.96
N ILE A 115 5.70 0.08 -10.22
CA ILE A 115 6.37 0.89 -9.19
C ILE A 115 5.46 0.83 -7.96
N VAL A 116 5.94 0.24 -6.87
CA VAL A 116 5.16 0.04 -5.65
C VAL A 116 5.78 0.84 -4.52
N GLU A 117 4.94 1.54 -3.80
CA GLU A 117 5.24 2.20 -2.54
C GLU A 117 4.18 1.78 -1.51
N HIS A 118 4.61 1.04 -0.49
CA HIS A 118 3.75 0.47 0.54
C HIS A 118 4.19 0.98 1.90
N MET A 119 3.23 1.22 2.79
CA MET A 119 3.49 1.53 4.20
C MET A 119 2.39 0.92 5.06
N ASP A 120 2.76 0.30 6.17
CA ASP A 120 1.82 -0.23 7.15
C ASP A 120 2.38 -0.13 8.56
N ALA A 121 1.50 -0.04 9.56
CA ALA A 121 1.90 -0.12 10.96
C ALA A 121 0.76 -0.62 11.87
N GLU A 122 1.16 -1.31 12.93
CA GLU A 122 0.37 -1.61 14.13
C GLU A 122 0.98 -0.85 15.33
N PHE A 123 0.14 -0.27 16.20
CA PHE A 123 0.58 0.56 17.32
C PHE A 123 -0.39 0.51 18.52
N SER A 124 0.16 0.68 19.73
CA SER A 124 -0.59 0.74 20.98
C SER A 124 -1.41 2.04 21.12
N SER A 125 -2.38 2.04 22.04
CA SER A 125 -3.12 3.26 22.41
C SER A 125 -2.21 4.35 22.96
N ASP A 126 -1.20 3.96 23.75
CA ASP A 126 -0.40 4.90 24.53
C ASP A 126 0.78 5.45 23.75
N LEU A 127 1.34 4.69 22.78
CA LEU A 127 2.24 5.23 21.77
C LEU A 127 1.57 6.35 20.96
N PHE A 128 0.30 6.17 20.55
CA PHE A 128 -0.44 7.23 19.83
C PHE A 128 -0.62 8.49 20.69
N LYS A 129 -1.05 8.34 21.95
CA LYS A 129 -1.15 9.47 22.90
C LYS A 129 0.20 10.15 23.12
N PHE A 130 1.27 9.39 23.34
CA PHE A 130 2.63 9.88 23.55
C PHE A 130 3.14 10.66 22.33
N THR A 131 2.97 10.13 21.12
CA THR A 131 3.36 10.80 19.86
C THR A 131 2.64 12.13 19.63
N PHE A 132 1.36 12.25 20.03
CA PHE A 132 0.53 13.41 19.68
C PHE A 132 0.25 14.41 20.82
N ASP A 133 0.41 14.02 22.09
CA ASP A 133 0.24 14.87 23.29
C ASP A 133 1.47 14.88 24.23
N GLY A 134 2.47 14.01 24.03
CA GLY A 134 3.68 13.91 24.85
C GLY A 134 3.55 13.04 26.11
N ASN A 135 4.63 12.90 26.87
CA ASN A 135 4.69 12.08 28.09
C ASN A 135 4.00 12.72 29.31
N LYS A 136 3.76 14.05 29.34
CA LYS A 136 3.21 14.75 30.51
C LYS A 136 1.89 14.16 31.05
N GLN A 137 1.07 13.56 30.19
CA GLN A 137 -0.19 12.92 30.59
C GLN A 137 0.01 11.59 31.36
N PHE A 138 1.23 11.06 31.36
CA PHE A 138 1.66 9.79 31.98
C PHE A 138 2.70 10.03 33.08
N ALA A 139 2.74 11.22 33.69
CA ALA A 139 3.68 11.51 34.78
C ALA A 139 3.34 10.62 36.01
N GLY A 140 4.29 9.79 36.43
CA GLY A 140 4.08 8.73 37.42
C GLY A 140 3.51 7.41 36.85
N GLU A 141 3.37 7.27 35.52
CA GLU A 141 2.83 6.09 34.84
C GLU A 141 3.78 5.56 33.76
N SER A 142 3.58 4.30 33.34
CA SER A 142 4.34 3.66 32.25
C SER A 142 3.52 3.60 30.96
N ILE A 143 4.11 4.11 29.87
CA ILE A 143 3.55 4.11 28.52
C ILE A 143 3.87 2.77 27.85
N ASP A 144 2.88 1.95 27.50
CA ASP A 144 3.09 0.74 26.67
C ASP A 144 3.37 1.16 25.22
N ILE A 145 4.56 0.81 24.72
CA ILE A 145 4.96 0.99 23.32
C ILE A 145 5.27 -0.36 22.63
N GLY A 146 5.04 -1.48 23.32
CA GLY A 146 5.21 -2.83 22.80
C GLY A 146 4.18 -3.18 21.72
N LYS A 147 4.41 -4.30 21.03
CA LYS A 147 3.65 -4.77 19.85
C LYS A 147 3.56 -3.73 18.72
N THR A 148 4.44 -2.73 18.72
CA THR A 148 4.52 -1.75 17.64
C THR A 148 5.27 -2.38 16.47
N ASN A 149 4.62 -2.46 15.30
CA ASN A 149 5.27 -2.83 14.05
C ASN A 149 5.04 -1.71 13.03
N TYR A 150 6.04 -1.40 12.23
CA TYR A 150 5.96 -0.45 11.12
C TYR A 150 6.81 -1.00 9.98
N ASN A 151 6.28 -1.03 8.76
CA ASN A 151 7.04 -1.36 7.57
C ASN A 151 6.78 -0.31 6.48
N TYR A 152 7.80 -0.06 5.66
CA TYR A 152 7.72 0.79 4.48
C TYR A 152 8.59 0.18 3.39
N TYR A 153 8.06 0.10 2.18
CA TYR A 153 8.71 -0.46 1.00
C TYR A 153 8.57 0.51 -0.16
N LYS A 154 9.63 0.67 -0.96
CA LYS A 154 9.60 1.35 -2.25
C LYS A 154 10.43 0.54 -3.25
N TYR A 155 9.81 0.04 -4.32
CA TYR A 155 10.47 -0.79 -5.31
C TYR A 155 9.85 -0.64 -6.71
N GLN A 156 10.58 -1.11 -7.72
CA GLN A 156 10.09 -1.26 -9.09
C GLN A 156 10.12 -2.74 -9.47
N GLN A 157 9.13 -3.20 -10.24
CA GLN A 157 9.06 -4.57 -10.74
C GLN A 157 9.11 -4.60 -12.28
N LEU A 158 9.71 -5.65 -12.84
CA LEU A 158 9.60 -6.04 -14.24
C LEU A 158 8.94 -7.43 -14.30
N ASN A 159 7.74 -7.49 -14.86
CA ASN A 159 6.82 -8.61 -14.69
C ASN A 159 6.72 -9.38 -16.02
N LEU A 160 6.94 -10.69 -16.00
CA LEU A 160 6.99 -11.55 -17.18
C LEU A 160 6.08 -12.76 -16.96
N GLY A 161 4.96 -12.81 -17.68
CA GLY A 161 3.89 -13.78 -17.41
C GLY A 161 3.41 -14.57 -18.62
N LEU A 162 2.76 -15.69 -18.33
CA LEU A 162 2.00 -16.48 -19.30
C LEU A 162 0.55 -16.58 -18.82
N ILE A 163 -0.37 -16.17 -19.68
CA ILE A 163 -1.82 -16.25 -19.44
C ILE A 163 -2.40 -17.28 -20.43
N LYS A 164 -3.01 -18.34 -19.92
CA LYS A 164 -3.64 -19.40 -20.69
C LYS A 164 -5.16 -19.20 -20.69
N TYR A 165 -5.74 -19.18 -21.88
CA TYR A 165 -7.19 -19.19 -22.10
C TYR A 165 -7.61 -20.62 -22.45
N ASN A 166 -8.58 -21.18 -21.74
CA ASN A 166 -9.07 -22.54 -21.97
C ASN A 166 -10.60 -22.58 -21.98
N TYR A 167 -11.17 -23.06 -23.09
CA TYR A 167 -12.62 -23.14 -23.29
C TYR A 167 -13.08 -24.59 -23.12
N SER A 168 -13.90 -24.87 -22.10
CA SER A 168 -14.45 -26.20 -21.81
C SER A 168 -15.88 -26.09 -21.31
N ASP A 169 -16.80 -26.88 -21.87
CA ASP A 169 -18.18 -27.01 -21.39
C ASP A 169 -18.92 -25.66 -21.22
N ASP A 170 -18.79 -24.78 -22.23
CA ASP A 170 -19.30 -23.40 -22.26
C ASP A 170 -18.79 -22.49 -21.12
N LYS A 171 -17.61 -22.79 -20.56
CA LYS A 171 -16.87 -21.96 -19.61
C LYS A 171 -15.55 -21.51 -20.22
N LEU A 172 -15.10 -20.32 -19.85
CA LEU A 172 -13.74 -19.86 -20.09
C LEU A 172 -12.98 -19.87 -18.77
N PHE A 173 -11.86 -20.59 -18.74
CA PHE A 173 -10.84 -20.51 -17.69
C PHE A 173 -9.70 -19.65 -18.21
N LYS A 174 -9.34 -18.58 -17.49
CA LYS A 174 -8.19 -17.71 -17.74
C LYS A 174 -7.22 -17.88 -16.57
N GLU A 175 -6.16 -18.64 -16.79
CA GLU A 175 -5.16 -19.04 -15.80
C GLU A 175 -3.86 -18.28 -16.05
N GLY A 176 -3.31 -17.60 -15.04
CA GLY A 176 -2.11 -16.78 -15.18
C GLY A 176 -1.02 -17.13 -14.17
N VAL A 177 0.22 -17.13 -14.65
CA VAL A 177 1.44 -17.15 -13.84
C VAL A 177 2.33 -16.02 -14.30
N ILE A 178 2.67 -15.10 -13.40
CA ILE A 178 3.52 -13.94 -13.66
C ILE A 178 4.75 -14.03 -12.74
N PHE A 179 5.95 -13.92 -13.30
CA PHE A 179 7.20 -13.85 -12.53
C PHE A 179 7.77 -12.45 -12.59
N SER A 180 8.07 -11.86 -11.45
CA SER A 180 8.44 -10.45 -11.33
C SER A 180 9.84 -10.28 -10.76
N ILE A 181 10.68 -9.51 -11.45
CA ILE A 181 12.05 -9.17 -11.03
C ILE A 181 12.02 -7.78 -10.38
N ILE A 182 12.51 -7.66 -9.14
CA ILE A 182 12.32 -6.46 -8.32
C ILE A 182 13.62 -5.69 -8.14
N MET A 183 13.62 -4.43 -8.56
CA MET A 183 14.62 -3.42 -8.20
C MET A 183 14.15 -2.68 -6.95
N ALA A 184 14.76 -2.98 -5.80
CA ALA A 184 14.32 -2.41 -4.53
C ALA A 184 15.08 -1.12 -4.18
N GLN A 185 14.33 -0.08 -3.81
CA GLN A 185 14.84 1.30 -3.70
C GLN A 185 14.97 1.74 -2.25
N GLU A 186 13.89 1.67 -1.47
CA GLU A 186 13.91 2.02 -0.05
C GLU A 186 13.13 1.00 0.78
N HIS A 187 13.63 0.73 1.98
CA HIS A 187 12.89 -0.03 2.99
C HIS A 187 13.22 0.45 4.40
N LYS A 188 12.22 0.40 5.28
CA LYS A 188 12.34 0.63 6.72
C LYS A 188 11.36 -0.29 7.43
N ALA A 189 11.84 -1.09 8.38
CA ALA A 189 11.01 -1.85 9.30
C ALA A 189 11.40 -1.52 10.73
N ILE A 190 10.41 -1.38 11.62
CA ILE A 190 10.56 -1.31 13.08
C ILE A 190 9.65 -2.39 13.66
N THR A 191 10.17 -3.20 14.58
CA THR A 191 9.36 -4.04 15.46
C THR A 191 9.82 -3.82 16.89
N ILE A 192 8.93 -3.33 17.75
CA ILE A 192 9.10 -3.27 19.20
C ILE A 192 8.25 -4.41 19.76
N THR A 193 8.89 -5.51 20.15
CA THR A 193 8.19 -6.69 20.66
C THR A 193 7.57 -6.35 22.02
N GLU A 194 8.40 -5.83 22.91
CA GLU A 194 8.09 -5.37 24.25
C GLU A 194 8.80 -4.03 24.45
N GLY A 195 8.13 -3.08 25.09
CA GLY A 195 8.76 -1.82 25.45
C GLY A 195 7.85 -0.95 26.30
N SER A 196 8.45 -0.25 27.26
CA SER A 196 7.75 0.70 28.12
C SER A 196 8.56 1.97 28.31
N ILE A 197 7.88 3.11 28.43
CA ILE A 197 8.50 4.38 28.83
C ILE A 197 7.83 4.87 30.10
N PHE A 198 8.55 4.92 31.21
CA PHE A 198 8.11 5.58 32.44
C PHE A 198 8.61 7.03 32.44
N THR A 199 7.86 7.92 33.08
CA THR A 199 8.27 9.32 33.31
C THR A 199 7.95 9.66 34.76
N GLU A 200 8.96 10.10 35.52
CA GLU A 200 8.83 10.52 36.90
C GLU A 200 7.87 11.73 37.04
N GLU A 201 7.21 11.87 38.20
CA GLU A 201 6.09 12.81 38.41
C GLU A 201 6.48 14.29 38.13
N LEU A 202 7.70 14.69 38.51
CA LEU A 202 8.27 16.01 38.24
C LEU A 202 9.00 16.10 36.89
N GLY A 203 9.07 15.00 36.13
CA GLY A 203 9.73 14.91 34.83
C GLY A 203 11.26 14.96 34.89
N ARG A 204 11.88 14.65 36.03
CA ARG A 204 13.34 14.62 36.20
C ARG A 204 13.97 13.38 35.59
N GLU A 205 13.27 12.25 35.62
CA GLU A 205 13.79 10.92 35.30
C GLU A 205 12.89 10.23 34.27
N ILE A 206 13.50 9.54 33.31
CA ILE A 206 12.82 8.77 32.25
C ILE A 206 13.49 7.40 32.16
N ASP A 207 12.71 6.35 32.39
CA ASP A 207 13.11 4.96 32.15
C ASP A 207 12.52 4.46 30.84
N VAL A 208 13.32 3.74 30.07
CA VAL A 208 12.96 3.18 28.77
C VAL A 208 13.39 1.72 28.71
N ASP A 209 12.44 0.81 28.89
CA ASP A 209 12.63 -0.62 28.60
C ASP A 209 12.35 -0.85 27.11
N LEU A 210 13.28 -1.49 26.40
CA LEU A 210 13.15 -1.71 24.96
C LEU A 210 13.71 -3.06 24.50
N ASN A 211 12.83 -3.85 23.88
CA ASN A 211 13.16 -4.97 23.01
C ASN A 211 12.68 -4.61 21.58
N TYR A 212 13.60 -4.10 20.74
CA TYR A 212 13.29 -3.71 19.36
C TYR A 212 14.32 -4.18 18.34
N LEU A 213 13.83 -4.33 17.10
CA LEU A 213 14.61 -4.49 15.88
C LEU A 213 14.20 -3.40 14.88
N TYR A 214 15.20 -2.71 14.32
CA TYR A 214 15.07 -1.74 13.25
C TYR A 214 15.96 -2.15 12.08
N ASN A 215 15.35 -2.35 10.90
CA ASN A 215 16.06 -2.61 9.65
C ASN A 215 15.76 -1.47 8.66
N SER A 216 16.78 -0.98 7.96
CA SER A 216 16.62 0.02 6.89
C SER A 216 17.51 -0.31 5.71
N SER A 217 17.07 0.01 4.50
CA SER A 217 17.96 0.07 3.33
C SER A 217 19.05 1.13 3.52
N ASP A 218 20.01 1.22 2.59
CA ASP A 218 20.99 2.32 2.56
C ASP A 218 20.30 3.67 2.79
N THR A 219 20.74 4.39 3.83
CA THR A 219 20.09 5.63 4.28
C THR A 219 20.60 6.87 3.55
N ALA A 220 21.68 6.75 2.75
CA ALA A 220 22.21 7.83 1.91
C ALA A 220 21.70 7.73 0.46
N ASN A 221 21.51 6.52 -0.06
CA ASN A 221 21.01 6.28 -1.43
C ASN A 221 19.47 6.17 -1.44
N LYS A 222 18.76 7.17 -1.97
CA LYS A 222 17.28 7.26 -1.90
C LYS A 222 16.63 7.76 -3.20
N GLY A 223 15.31 7.59 -3.30
CA GLY A 223 14.49 8.04 -4.42
C GLY A 223 14.47 7.08 -5.62
N ALA A 224 13.80 7.51 -6.69
CA ALA A 224 13.38 6.64 -7.81
C ALA A 224 14.50 6.05 -8.70
N GLY A 225 15.77 6.36 -8.42
CA GLY A 225 16.95 5.76 -9.05
C GLY A 225 17.86 4.99 -8.09
N ALA A 226 17.48 4.85 -6.82
CA ALA A 226 18.25 4.07 -5.85
C ALA A 226 18.12 2.56 -6.14
N TYR A 227 19.22 1.83 -5.94
CA TYR A 227 19.28 0.38 -6.06
C TYR A 227 19.94 -0.19 -4.80
N ASN A 228 19.10 -0.51 -3.82
CA ASN A 228 19.50 -0.93 -2.48
C ASN A 228 19.19 -2.41 -2.21
N GLY A 229 18.37 -3.04 -3.04
CA GLY A 229 18.08 -4.47 -2.96
C GLY A 229 17.61 -5.06 -4.28
N PHE A 230 17.60 -6.38 -4.34
CA PHE A 230 17.09 -7.19 -5.46
C PHE A 230 16.08 -8.18 -4.90
N GLY A 231 14.95 -8.38 -5.58
CA GLY A 231 13.93 -9.32 -5.16
C GLY A 231 13.30 -10.07 -6.32
N VAL A 232 12.48 -11.05 -5.96
CA VAL A 232 11.60 -11.77 -6.89
C VAL A 232 10.22 -11.95 -6.25
N SER A 233 9.17 -11.84 -7.06
CA SER A 233 7.82 -12.26 -6.69
C SER A 233 7.15 -13.08 -7.79
N THR A 234 6.02 -13.68 -7.47
CA THR A 234 5.21 -14.46 -8.41
C THR A 234 3.73 -14.23 -8.13
N ASP A 235 2.99 -13.87 -9.16
CA ASP A 235 1.54 -13.76 -9.11
C ASP A 235 0.91 -14.99 -9.75
N LEU A 236 -0.11 -15.54 -9.10
CA LEU A 236 -0.86 -16.71 -9.55
C LEU A 236 -2.35 -16.36 -9.55
N PHE A 237 -3.02 -16.45 -10.69
CA PHE A 237 -4.46 -16.20 -10.74
C PHE A 237 -5.21 -17.22 -11.59
N THR A 238 -6.47 -17.46 -11.19
CA THR A 238 -7.44 -18.25 -11.95
C THR A 238 -8.75 -17.50 -11.98
N GLU A 239 -9.18 -17.13 -13.19
CA GLU A 239 -10.50 -16.62 -13.47
C GLU A 239 -11.34 -17.66 -14.20
N VAL A 240 -12.60 -17.83 -13.78
CA VAL A 240 -13.55 -18.77 -14.38
C VAL A 240 -14.84 -18.01 -14.72
N LEU A 241 -15.07 -17.81 -16.01
CA LEU A 241 -16.33 -17.30 -16.54
C LEU A 241 -17.27 -18.47 -16.83
N LEU A 242 -18.43 -18.47 -16.19
CA LEU A 242 -19.46 -19.49 -16.27
C LEU A 242 -20.46 -19.20 -17.40
N LYS A 243 -21.16 -20.25 -17.87
CA LYS A 243 -22.15 -20.16 -18.97
C LYS A 243 -23.28 -19.14 -18.76
N ASN A 244 -23.60 -18.81 -17.51
CA ASN A 244 -24.60 -17.78 -17.16
C ASN A 244 -24.03 -16.34 -17.12
N GLY A 245 -22.74 -16.16 -17.41
CA GLY A 245 -22.02 -14.89 -17.35
C GLY A 245 -21.40 -14.56 -15.99
N ASP A 246 -21.62 -15.39 -14.96
CA ASP A 246 -20.99 -15.22 -13.65
C ASP A 246 -19.47 -15.45 -13.73
N LYS A 247 -18.70 -14.71 -12.95
CA LYS A 247 -17.22 -14.75 -12.93
C LYS A 247 -16.74 -15.09 -11.52
N VAL A 248 -15.96 -16.16 -11.37
CA VAL A 248 -15.16 -16.43 -10.16
C VAL A 248 -13.73 -15.99 -10.46
N TYR A 249 -13.07 -15.32 -9.51
CA TYR A 249 -11.66 -14.97 -9.60
C TYR A 249 -10.98 -15.31 -8.27
N LEU A 250 -9.83 -15.97 -8.35
CA LEU A 250 -8.89 -16.18 -7.26
C LEU A 250 -7.51 -15.68 -7.69
N GLY A 251 -6.90 -14.81 -6.90
CA GLY A 251 -5.55 -14.31 -7.08
C GLY A 251 -4.71 -14.49 -5.81
N LEU A 252 -3.44 -14.79 -6.02
CA LEU A 252 -2.34 -14.62 -5.08
C LEU A 252 -1.34 -13.67 -5.73
N GLU A 253 -1.10 -12.52 -5.09
CA GLU A 253 -0.34 -11.38 -5.61
C GLU A 253 0.89 -11.18 -4.73
N ASP A 254 2.05 -10.88 -5.31
CA ASP A 254 3.32 -10.65 -4.61
C ASP A 254 3.77 -11.78 -3.66
N LEU A 255 3.68 -13.05 -4.08
CA LEU A 255 4.36 -14.14 -3.37
C LEU A 255 5.86 -14.06 -3.64
N GLY A 256 6.65 -13.50 -2.71
CA GLY A 256 8.06 -13.27 -2.94
C GLY A 256 8.85 -12.68 -1.77
N PHE A 257 10.07 -12.23 -2.06
CA PHE A 257 10.98 -11.61 -1.10
C PHE A 257 11.95 -10.62 -1.77
N ILE A 258 12.51 -9.71 -0.97
CA ILE A 258 13.59 -8.81 -1.35
C ILE A 258 14.81 -9.09 -0.48
N TYR A 259 15.98 -9.21 -1.11
CA TYR A 259 17.30 -9.21 -0.48
C TYR A 259 17.92 -7.80 -0.56
N TRP A 260 18.30 -7.24 0.57
CA TRP A 260 18.89 -5.91 0.71
C TRP A 260 20.42 -5.98 0.82
N ASN A 261 21.11 -5.02 0.22
CA ASN A 261 22.56 -5.04 0.06
C ASN A 261 23.32 -4.71 1.36
N ASN A 262 24.63 -4.91 1.36
CA ASN A 262 25.50 -4.77 2.54
C ASN A 262 25.63 -3.33 3.10
N ASN A 263 25.13 -2.30 2.41
CA ASN A 263 25.08 -0.93 2.94
C ASN A 263 23.89 -0.69 3.88
N SER A 264 22.94 -1.63 3.88
CA SER A 264 21.74 -1.59 4.71
C SER A 264 22.10 -1.66 6.20
N LEU A 265 21.18 -1.18 7.05
CA LEU A 265 21.40 -0.92 8.46
C LEU A 265 20.48 -1.81 9.31
N GLU A 266 21.04 -2.39 10.36
CA GLU A 266 20.35 -3.10 11.43
C GLU A 266 20.72 -2.46 12.76
N ILE A 267 19.71 -2.03 13.53
CA ILE A 267 19.86 -1.60 14.93
C ILE A 267 18.91 -2.45 15.76
N ALA A 268 19.38 -2.98 16.89
CA ALA A 268 18.56 -3.70 17.85
C ALA A 268 18.91 -3.30 19.28
N ALA A 269 17.94 -3.44 20.16
CA ALA A 269 18.10 -3.31 21.61
C ALA A 269 17.34 -4.41 22.35
N ASP A 270 17.89 -4.77 23.50
CA ASP A 270 17.31 -5.67 24.50
C ASP A 270 17.87 -5.18 25.84
N SER A 271 17.35 -4.05 26.31
CA SER A 271 17.99 -3.22 27.35
C SER A 271 17.06 -2.17 27.96
N THR A 272 17.17 -1.97 29.28
CA THR A 272 16.68 -0.78 29.99
C THR A 272 17.66 0.38 29.82
N PHE A 273 17.15 1.58 29.58
CA PHE A 273 17.88 2.85 29.54
C PHE A 273 17.29 3.82 30.57
N TYR A 274 18.12 4.28 31.51
CA TYR A 274 17.79 5.28 32.53
C TYR A 274 18.37 6.64 32.12
N PHE A 275 17.55 7.70 32.14
CA PHE A 275 17.99 9.08 31.96
C PHE A 275 17.55 9.96 33.13
N GLU A 276 18.52 10.59 33.79
CA GLU A 276 18.30 11.68 34.75
C GLU A 276 18.61 13.04 34.10
N GLY A 277 17.75 14.03 34.35
CA GLY A 277 17.88 15.38 33.82
C GLY A 277 19.12 16.14 34.30
N ILE A 278 19.67 16.99 33.42
CA ILE A 278 20.86 17.80 33.71
C ILE A 278 20.52 18.87 34.75
N VAL A 279 21.26 18.88 35.87
CA VAL A 279 21.22 19.98 36.84
C VAL A 279 21.86 21.22 36.22
N VAL A 280 21.10 22.32 36.18
CA VAL A 280 21.58 23.63 35.71
C VAL A 280 21.59 24.60 36.90
N ASP A 281 22.75 24.79 37.51
CA ASP A 281 22.92 25.65 38.69
C ASP A 281 22.55 27.13 38.41
N ASN A 282 22.70 27.57 37.16
CA ASN A 282 22.34 28.93 36.74
C ASN A 282 21.86 28.96 35.28
N ILE A 283 20.57 29.24 35.07
CA ILE A 283 19.96 29.38 33.73
C ILE A 283 20.51 30.55 32.90
N PHE A 284 21.28 31.45 33.51
CA PHE A 284 21.94 32.57 32.83
C PHE A 284 23.40 32.28 32.46
N ASP A 285 23.93 31.08 32.77
CA ASP A 285 25.30 30.64 32.46
C ASP A 285 25.28 29.30 31.68
N LEU A 286 24.35 29.20 30.73
CA LEU A 286 24.18 28.06 29.81
C LEU A 286 25.33 28.04 28.78
N ASN A 287 26.45 27.44 29.15
CA ASN A 287 27.58 27.20 28.26
C ASN A 287 27.31 26.02 27.31
N ASP A 288 27.74 26.13 26.05
CA ASP A 288 27.57 25.10 25.00
C ASP A 288 28.12 23.72 25.39
N SER A 289 29.08 23.66 26.32
CA SER A 289 29.67 22.44 26.86
C SER A 289 28.68 21.53 27.61
N LEU A 290 27.52 22.04 28.05
CA LEU A 290 26.47 21.23 28.66
C LEU A 290 25.72 20.37 27.61
N LEU A 291 25.67 20.83 26.36
CA LEU A 291 24.92 20.16 25.28
C LEU A 291 25.84 19.50 24.24
N SER A 292 27.12 19.86 24.16
CA SER A 292 28.08 19.37 23.16
C SER A 292 28.24 17.84 23.10
N ASN A 293 27.88 17.13 24.17
CA ASN A 293 28.03 15.67 24.28
C ASN A 293 26.77 14.91 23.82
N ILE A 294 25.62 15.60 23.73
CA ILE A 294 24.33 15.00 23.37
C ILE A 294 24.10 15.16 21.87
N SER A 295 24.59 14.17 21.12
CA SER A 295 24.29 14.03 19.69
C SER A 295 23.23 12.94 19.47
N LYS A 296 22.58 12.96 18.30
CA LYS A 296 21.67 11.88 17.88
C LYS A 296 22.36 10.51 17.93
N ASP A 297 23.62 10.44 17.52
CA ASP A 297 24.37 9.20 17.47
C ASP A 297 24.81 8.76 18.89
N SER A 298 25.06 9.71 19.80
CA SER A 298 25.23 9.44 21.23
C SER A 298 24.00 8.72 21.80
N ILE A 299 22.81 9.24 21.52
CA ILE A 299 21.53 8.70 22.01
C ILE A 299 21.26 7.32 21.40
N ILE A 300 21.43 7.15 20.08
CA ILE A 300 21.23 5.84 19.42
C ILE A 300 22.17 4.79 20.02
N ASN A 301 23.45 5.13 20.22
CA ASN A 301 24.41 4.18 20.78
C ASN A 301 24.14 3.84 22.26
N SER A 302 23.49 4.72 23.04
CA SER A 302 23.04 4.39 24.40
C SER A 302 21.73 3.59 24.46
N ILE A 303 20.94 3.54 23.38
CA ILE A 303 19.70 2.75 23.28
C ILE A 303 19.79 1.61 22.25
N SER A 304 21.00 1.10 22.00
CA SER A 304 21.23 -0.04 21.09
C SER A 304 22.22 -1.03 21.68
N THR A 305 21.87 -2.32 21.73
CA THR A 305 22.79 -3.42 22.03
C THR A 305 23.53 -3.89 20.77
N SER A 306 23.01 -3.57 19.59
CA SER A 306 23.59 -3.86 18.29
C SER A 306 23.31 -2.73 17.31
N ASN A 307 24.34 -2.23 16.62
CA ASN A 307 24.24 -1.26 15.53
C ASN A 307 25.24 -1.69 14.44
N LYS A 308 24.73 -2.20 13.31
CA LYS A 308 25.52 -2.92 12.30
C LYS A 308 25.09 -2.54 10.89
N LYS A 309 26.07 -2.46 9.97
CA LYS A 309 25.78 -2.52 8.53
C LYS A 309 25.88 -3.96 8.04
N GLY A 310 24.94 -4.36 7.19
CA GLY A 310 24.82 -5.73 6.72
C GLY A 310 23.70 -5.91 5.71
N ASN A 311 23.62 -7.11 5.16
CA ASN A 311 22.54 -7.57 4.30
C ASN A 311 21.43 -8.21 5.14
N TYR A 312 20.18 -8.15 4.66
CA TYR A 312 19.06 -8.93 5.19
C TYR A 312 18.06 -9.22 4.07
N SER A 313 17.19 -10.21 4.29
CA SER A 313 16.06 -10.52 3.41
C SER A 313 14.75 -10.28 4.13
N ILE A 314 13.74 -9.77 3.43
CA ILE A 314 12.38 -9.65 3.93
C ILE A 314 11.39 -10.23 2.92
N ALA A 315 10.39 -10.97 3.40
CA ALA A 315 9.28 -11.43 2.57
C ALA A 315 8.39 -10.26 2.16
N LEU A 316 7.73 -10.36 1.01
CA LEU A 316 6.83 -9.31 0.54
C LEU A 316 5.45 -9.38 1.23
N PRO A 317 4.74 -8.24 1.30
CA PRO A 317 3.31 -8.16 1.63
C PRO A 317 2.39 -8.91 0.64
N THR A 318 2.45 -10.24 0.61
CA THR A 318 1.66 -11.10 -0.30
C THR A 318 0.15 -10.93 -0.06
N ALA A 319 -0.62 -10.67 -1.11
CA ALA A 319 -2.07 -10.50 -1.03
C ALA A 319 -2.85 -11.70 -1.58
N ILE A 320 -3.97 -12.02 -0.93
CA ILE A 320 -4.95 -13.02 -1.37
C ILE A 320 -6.23 -12.28 -1.75
N ASN A 321 -6.74 -12.59 -2.95
CA ASN A 321 -7.83 -11.85 -3.59
C ASN A 321 -8.89 -12.81 -4.15
N LEU A 322 -10.03 -12.96 -3.47
CA LEU A 322 -11.12 -13.86 -3.86
C LEU A 322 -12.37 -13.06 -4.23
N ASN A 323 -12.93 -13.30 -5.41
CA ASN A 323 -14.10 -12.60 -5.92
C ASN A 323 -15.13 -13.56 -6.57
N TYR A 324 -16.41 -13.30 -6.34
CA TYR A 324 -17.51 -13.84 -7.14
C TYR A 324 -18.39 -12.70 -7.66
N THR A 325 -18.54 -12.63 -8.97
CA THR A 325 -19.37 -11.66 -9.69
C THR A 325 -20.55 -12.36 -10.33
N LYS A 326 -21.75 -12.00 -9.89
CA LYS A 326 -23.02 -12.50 -10.40
C LYS A 326 -23.63 -11.55 -11.43
N VAL A 327 -24.06 -12.09 -12.57
CA VAL A 327 -24.85 -11.36 -13.57
C VAL A 327 -26.33 -11.55 -13.26
N LEU A 328 -27.04 -10.45 -13.04
CA LEU A 328 -28.49 -10.47 -12.76
C LEU A 328 -29.32 -10.24 -14.03
N ASN A 329 -28.81 -9.43 -14.96
CA ASN A 329 -29.38 -9.11 -16.26
C ASN A 329 -28.38 -8.23 -17.05
N GLU A 330 -28.73 -7.80 -18.27
CA GLU A 330 -27.88 -6.93 -19.10
C GLU A 330 -27.47 -5.60 -18.44
N LYS A 331 -28.24 -5.10 -17.46
CA LYS A 331 -27.96 -3.83 -16.79
C LYS A 331 -27.25 -4.00 -15.44
N TRP A 332 -27.45 -5.10 -14.74
CA TRP A 332 -27.01 -5.26 -13.35
C TRP A 332 -26.07 -6.45 -13.14
N LYS A 333 -24.93 -6.18 -12.51
CA LYS A 333 -24.06 -7.20 -11.92
C LYS A 333 -23.78 -6.86 -10.46
N ILE A 334 -23.62 -7.87 -9.62
CA ILE A 334 -23.16 -7.72 -8.23
C ILE A 334 -21.91 -8.56 -8.06
N ASN A 335 -20.85 -7.95 -7.56
CA ASN A 335 -19.65 -8.64 -7.11
C ASN A 335 -19.58 -8.62 -5.58
N ILE A 336 -19.07 -9.70 -5.01
CA ILE A 336 -18.68 -9.82 -3.61
C ILE A 336 -17.24 -10.32 -3.60
N GLY A 337 -16.38 -9.66 -2.83
CA GLY A 337 -14.95 -9.95 -2.79
C GLY A 337 -14.37 -9.88 -1.38
N VAL A 338 -13.37 -10.72 -1.12
CA VAL A 338 -12.54 -10.73 0.09
C VAL A 338 -11.09 -10.52 -0.33
N TYR A 339 -10.44 -9.54 0.27
CA TYR A 339 -9.03 -9.20 0.05
C TYR A 339 -8.29 -9.12 1.38
N HIS A 340 -7.10 -9.71 1.46
CA HIS A 340 -6.24 -9.62 2.64
C HIS A 340 -4.77 -9.66 2.24
N LYS A 341 -3.99 -8.72 2.78
CA LYS A 341 -2.54 -8.63 2.60
C LYS A 341 -1.82 -9.17 3.84
N ILE A 342 -1.09 -10.26 3.68
CA ILE A 342 -0.30 -10.91 4.73
C ILE A 342 0.97 -10.07 4.95
N LEU A 343 1.56 -10.08 6.16
CA LEU A 343 2.79 -9.33 6.49
C LEU A 343 2.68 -7.81 6.29
N SER A 344 1.54 -7.23 6.67
CA SER A 344 1.15 -5.87 6.25
C SER A 344 0.18 -5.16 7.21
N ASN A 345 0.04 -5.64 8.45
CA ASN A 345 -0.89 -5.13 9.48
C ASN A 345 -2.34 -4.91 8.99
N TYR A 346 -2.76 -5.69 7.99
CA TYR A 346 -3.96 -5.46 7.18
C TYR A 346 -5.14 -6.31 7.66
N PHE A 347 -6.16 -5.69 8.27
CA PHE A 347 -7.39 -6.40 8.62
C PHE A 347 -8.14 -6.82 7.34
N PRO A 348 -8.66 -8.07 7.21
CA PRO A 348 -9.35 -8.54 6.01
C PRO A 348 -10.44 -7.58 5.52
N LEU A 349 -10.36 -7.20 4.24
CA LEU A 349 -11.32 -6.32 3.58
C LEU A 349 -12.42 -7.18 2.93
N ILE A 350 -13.65 -7.01 3.39
CA ILE A 350 -14.84 -7.61 2.75
C ILE A 350 -15.54 -6.51 1.96
N SER A 351 -15.83 -6.76 0.69
CA SER A 351 -16.41 -5.78 -0.23
C SER A 351 -17.57 -6.33 -1.05
N THR A 352 -18.43 -5.41 -1.49
CA THR A 352 -19.41 -5.65 -2.56
C THR A 352 -19.45 -4.49 -3.53
N ASN A 353 -19.59 -4.80 -4.82
CA ASN A 353 -19.62 -3.85 -5.91
C ASN A 353 -20.88 -4.06 -6.77
N TYR A 354 -21.71 -3.02 -6.90
CA TYR A 354 -22.93 -3.00 -7.70
C TYR A 354 -22.66 -2.26 -9.01
N TYR A 355 -22.73 -2.97 -10.14
CA TYR A 355 -22.49 -2.40 -11.47
C TYR A 355 -23.81 -2.13 -12.17
N TYR A 356 -24.00 -0.89 -12.66
CA TYR A 356 -25.12 -0.50 -13.50
C TYR A 356 -24.64 -0.08 -14.90
N TYR A 357 -24.94 -0.89 -15.90
CA TYR A 357 -24.66 -0.61 -17.31
C TYR A 357 -25.79 0.25 -17.89
N PHE A 358 -25.49 1.53 -18.13
CA PHE A 358 -26.41 2.45 -18.85
C PHE A 358 -26.57 2.00 -20.30
N ASN A 359 -25.51 1.44 -20.88
CA ASN A 359 -25.47 0.78 -22.17
C ASN A 359 -24.18 -0.08 -22.25
N LYS A 360 -23.99 -0.83 -23.34
CA LYS A 360 -22.83 -1.73 -23.54
C LYS A 360 -21.45 -1.04 -23.48
N LYS A 361 -21.39 0.30 -23.50
CA LYS A 361 -20.15 1.11 -23.50
C LYS A 361 -20.03 2.07 -22.31
N PHE A 362 -20.98 2.09 -21.36
CA PHE A 362 -20.89 2.96 -20.20
C PHE A 362 -21.54 2.32 -18.96
N VAL A 363 -20.75 2.22 -17.89
CA VAL A 363 -21.10 1.56 -16.63
C VAL A 363 -20.68 2.41 -15.44
N ALA A 364 -21.50 2.43 -14.40
CA ALA A 364 -21.11 2.89 -13.07
C ALA A 364 -20.97 1.71 -12.11
N LYS A 365 -20.04 1.81 -11.15
CA LYS A 365 -19.84 0.90 -10.02
C LYS A 365 -20.10 1.68 -8.74
N ALA A 366 -21.08 1.25 -7.94
CA ALA A 366 -21.16 1.63 -6.53
C ALA A 366 -20.44 0.56 -5.70
N HIS A 367 -19.60 0.99 -4.75
CA HIS A 367 -18.81 0.12 -3.89
C HIS A 367 -19.22 0.30 -2.43
N ILE A 368 -19.22 -0.79 -1.66
CA ILE A 368 -19.31 -0.78 -0.20
C ILE A 368 -18.30 -1.80 0.31
N SER A 369 -17.49 -1.45 1.31
CA SER A 369 -16.63 -2.42 2.00
C SER A 369 -16.44 -2.11 3.48
N TYR A 370 -15.93 -3.10 4.21
CA TYR A 370 -15.49 -2.98 5.58
C TYR A 370 -14.14 -3.69 5.77
N GLY A 371 -13.18 -3.02 6.40
CA GLY A 371 -11.86 -3.56 6.71
C GLY A 371 -10.71 -2.85 6.00
N GLY A 372 -9.62 -3.56 5.76
CA GLY A 372 -8.32 -2.97 5.43
C GLY A 372 -7.77 -2.16 6.60
N TYR A 373 -7.00 -1.11 6.32
CA TYR A 373 -6.54 -0.19 7.36
C TYR A 373 -7.68 0.58 8.04
N GLY A 374 -8.76 0.88 7.31
CA GLY A 374 -9.89 1.69 7.78
C GLY A 374 -11.02 0.91 8.46
N LYS A 375 -12.24 1.41 8.26
CA LYS A 375 -13.51 0.90 8.81
C LYS A 375 -14.50 0.62 7.67
N TRP A 376 -15.64 1.30 7.66
CA TRP A 376 -16.59 1.34 6.55
C TRP A 376 -16.10 2.26 5.44
N ASN A 377 -16.24 1.80 4.21
CA ASN A 377 -15.87 2.51 2.99
C ASN A 377 -17.04 2.46 2.00
N THR A 378 -17.27 3.53 1.25
CA THR A 378 -18.24 3.58 0.15
C THR A 378 -17.60 4.19 -1.09
N GLY A 379 -17.95 3.77 -2.29
CA GLY A 379 -17.26 4.23 -3.50
C GLY A 379 -18.15 4.42 -4.70
N LEU A 380 -17.68 5.25 -5.62
CA LEU A 380 -18.28 5.50 -6.91
C LEU A 380 -17.20 5.49 -7.98
N ALA A 381 -17.47 4.79 -9.07
CA ALA A 381 -16.60 4.75 -10.23
C ALA A 381 -17.40 4.63 -11.53
N PHE A 382 -16.79 5.06 -12.62
CA PHE A 382 -17.36 5.06 -13.96
C PHE A 382 -16.34 4.51 -14.94
N ALA A 383 -16.81 3.69 -15.89
CA ALA A 383 -15.99 3.22 -16.99
C ALA A 383 -16.72 3.37 -18.32
N LYS A 384 -15.96 3.71 -19.36
CA LYS A 384 -16.45 4.00 -20.70
C LYS A 384 -15.57 3.33 -21.75
N SER A 385 -16.20 2.51 -22.58
CA SER A 385 -15.58 1.94 -23.78
C SER A 385 -15.70 2.92 -24.94
N VAL A 386 -14.57 3.30 -25.54
CA VAL A 386 -14.49 4.29 -26.61
C VAL A 386 -14.24 3.58 -27.94
N ALA A 387 -15.23 3.67 -28.83
CA ALA A 387 -15.35 2.79 -29.99
C ALA A 387 -15.22 1.32 -29.53
N ASN A 388 -14.33 0.55 -30.14
CA ASN A 388 -13.91 -0.77 -29.65
C ASN A 388 -12.37 -0.79 -29.46
N TYR A 389 -11.75 0.37 -29.21
CA TYR A 389 -10.30 0.56 -29.26
C TYR A 389 -9.66 0.79 -27.90
N PHE A 390 -10.37 1.39 -26.95
CA PHE A 390 -9.89 1.53 -25.59
C PHE A 390 -11.01 1.77 -24.59
N ASP A 391 -10.83 1.25 -23.38
CA ASP A 391 -11.63 1.54 -22.21
C ASP A 391 -10.89 2.53 -21.32
N ILE A 392 -11.61 3.49 -20.75
CA ILE A 392 -11.13 4.38 -19.69
C ILE A 392 -12.04 4.20 -18.47
N PHE A 393 -11.46 4.13 -17.29
CA PHE A 393 -12.19 4.10 -16.03
C PHE A 393 -11.63 5.09 -15.02
N ILE A 394 -12.49 5.63 -14.15
CA ILE A 394 -12.12 6.52 -13.04
C ILE A 394 -13.09 6.36 -11.86
N GLY A 395 -12.60 6.47 -10.63
CA GLY A 395 -13.40 6.44 -9.41
C GLY A 395 -12.60 6.40 -8.12
N THR A 396 -13.30 6.03 -7.05
CA THR A 396 -12.76 5.86 -5.70
C THR A 396 -13.54 4.74 -5.00
N ASN A 397 -12.89 4.01 -4.09
CA ASN A 397 -13.56 3.09 -3.16
C ASN A 397 -13.94 3.80 -1.84
N ASN A 398 -13.65 5.10 -1.72
CA ASN A 398 -13.81 5.94 -0.53
C ASN A 398 -14.34 7.36 -0.87
N ILE A 399 -15.54 7.46 -1.46
CA ILE A 399 -16.16 8.74 -1.80
C ILE A 399 -16.45 9.59 -0.55
N GLU A 400 -16.70 8.96 0.61
CA GLU A 400 -16.85 9.64 1.89
C GLU A 400 -15.63 10.47 2.30
N ALA A 401 -14.42 10.11 1.84
CA ALA A 401 -13.19 10.88 2.12
C ALA A 401 -13.24 12.32 1.59
N PHE A 402 -14.02 12.55 0.53
CA PHE A 402 -14.17 13.85 -0.13
C PHE A 402 -15.43 14.61 0.30
N ILE A 403 -16.40 13.93 0.93
CA ILE A 403 -17.71 14.50 1.32
C ILE A 403 -17.79 14.72 2.84
N VAL A 404 -17.27 13.79 3.65
CA VAL A 404 -17.31 13.81 5.12
C VAL A 404 -15.96 13.40 5.74
N PRO A 405 -14.84 14.10 5.42
CA PRO A 405 -13.47 13.71 5.81
C PRO A 405 -13.24 13.51 7.32
N ASN A 406 -14.09 14.09 8.18
CA ASN A 406 -14.04 13.94 9.64
C ASN A 406 -14.62 12.60 10.16
N SER A 407 -15.43 11.91 9.36
CA SER A 407 -16.13 10.67 9.76
C SER A 407 -15.72 9.44 8.94
N SER A 408 -14.85 9.64 7.95
CA SER A 408 -14.27 8.63 7.06
C SER A 408 -12.86 8.23 7.51
N TYR A 409 -12.48 6.96 7.33
CA TYR A 409 -11.24 6.36 7.90
C TYR A 409 -10.26 5.78 6.85
N SER A 410 -10.65 5.78 5.58
CA SER A 410 -9.79 5.45 4.45
C SER A 410 -10.08 6.39 3.28
N SER A 411 -9.09 6.62 2.44
CA SER A 411 -9.13 7.49 1.26
C SER A 411 -8.43 6.77 0.12
N SER A 412 -9.02 6.78 -1.08
CA SER A 412 -8.49 6.06 -2.23
C SER A 412 -8.88 6.72 -3.55
N GLY A 413 -8.12 6.44 -4.60
CA GLY A 413 -8.42 6.88 -5.94
C GLY A 413 -7.96 5.85 -6.98
N PHE A 414 -8.73 5.74 -8.06
CA PHE A 414 -8.37 4.90 -9.19
C PHE A 414 -8.81 5.52 -10.55
N ILE A 415 -7.89 5.86 -11.48
CA ILE A 415 -8.07 6.09 -12.93
C ILE A 415 -7.14 5.20 -13.77
N GLY A 416 -7.64 4.55 -14.83
CA GLY A 416 -6.84 3.72 -15.74
C GLY A 416 -7.36 3.69 -17.18
N LEU A 417 -6.53 3.14 -18.08
CA LEU A 417 -6.82 2.99 -19.51
C LEU A 417 -6.37 1.61 -20.00
N LYS A 418 -7.18 0.94 -20.82
CA LYS A 418 -6.82 -0.31 -21.51
C LYS A 418 -7.14 -0.17 -23.00
N ALA A 419 -6.14 -0.27 -23.86
CA ALA A 419 -6.26 -0.20 -25.31
C ALA A 419 -6.16 -1.59 -25.95
N TYR A 420 -6.90 -1.79 -27.04
CA TYR A 420 -7.04 -3.03 -27.79
C TYR A 420 -6.64 -2.81 -29.26
N PHE A 421 -5.99 -3.79 -29.89
CA PHE A 421 -5.37 -3.68 -31.22
C PHE A 421 -5.75 -4.81 -32.17
#